data_AF-A0A2S6W9P0-F1
#
_entry.id   AF-A0A2S6W9P0-F1
#
_cell.length_a   1.000
_cell.length_b   1.000
_cell.length_c   1.000
_cell.angle_alpha   90.00
_cell.angle_beta   90.00
_cell.angle_gamma   90.00
#
_symmetry.space_group_name_H-M   'P 1'
#
loop_
_entity.id
_entity.type
_entity.pdbx_description
1 polymer ?
#
loop_
_entity_poly.entity_id
_entity_poly.type
_entity_poly.pdbx_seq_one_letter_code
_entity_poly.pdbx_strand_id
1 'polypeptide(L)' 'DWHESVPVRDELTGETYHWGRANYVRLEPGHRPAHVFTVLRPSTPEIGGSPTT' A
#
# COMPACT_ATOMS: atom_id res chain seq x y z
N ASP A 1 1.86 14.44 -13.61
CA ASP A 1 1.29 13.09 -13.52
C ASP A 1 2.38 12.01 -13.50
N TRP A 2 3.32 12.11 -12.55
CA TRP A 2 4.44 11.14 -12.38
C TRP A 2 4.62 10.76 -10.90
N HIS A 3 3.85 11.41 -10.02
CA HIS A 3 3.97 11.32 -8.57
C HIS A 3 2.78 10.59 -7.94
N GLU A 4 1.91 9.97 -8.73
CA GLU A 4 0.85 9.15 -8.18
C GLU A 4 1.46 7.83 -7.69
N SER A 5 1.37 7.61 -6.38
CA SER A 5 1.78 6.35 -5.76
C SER A 5 0.61 5.80 -4.96
N VAL A 6 0.43 4.49 -5.00
CA VAL A 6 -0.61 3.79 -4.26
C VAL A 6 0.02 3.04 -3.08
N PRO A 7 -0.61 3.07 -1.89
CA PRO A 7 -0.17 2.23 -0.80
C PRO A 7 -0.48 0.77 -1.12
N VAL A 8 0.50 -0.11 -0.93
CA VAL A 8 0.38 -1.56 -1.10
C VAL A 8 0.87 -2.26 0.15
N ARG A 9 0.21 -3.35 0.54
CA ARG A 9 0.64 -4.19 1.66
C ARG A 9 1.15 -5.53 1.16
N ASP A 10 2.32 -5.94 1.62
CA ASP A 10 2.82 -7.30 1.39
C ASP A 10 2.09 -8.25 2.34
N GLU A 11 1.38 -9.23 1.81
CA GLU A 11 0.65 -10.22 2.59
C GLU A 11 1.59 -11.24 3.25
N LEU A 12 2.84 -11.36 2.78
CA LEU A 12 3.80 -12.29 3.37
C LEU A 12 4.44 -11.73 4.65
N THR A 13 4.64 -10.42 4.73
CA THR A 13 5.32 -9.76 5.86
C THR A 13 4.43 -8.79 6.64
N GLY A 14 3.31 -8.34 6.06
CA GLY A 14 2.44 -7.30 6.60
C GLY A 14 2.94 -5.87 6.36
N GLU A 15 4.13 -5.69 5.78
CA GLU A 15 4.72 -4.37 5.55
C GLU A 15 3.95 -3.59 4.48
N THR A 16 3.90 -2.26 4.64
CA THR A 16 3.26 -1.36 3.67
C THR A 16 4.28 -0.50 2.95
N TYR A 17 4.13 -0.41 1.64
CA TYR A 17 5.00 0.35 0.74
C TYR A 17 4.16 1.30 -0.12
N HIS A 18 4.78 2.34 -0.66
CA HIS A 18 4.17 3.21 -1.66
C HIS A 18 4.75 2.88 -3.03
N TRP A 19 3.90 2.36 -3.92
CA TRP A 19 4.29 1.96 -5.26
C TRP A 19 3.86 3.00 -6.28
N GLY A 20 4.81 3.46 -7.08
CA GLY A 20 4.58 4.31 -8.24
C GLY A 20 4.73 3.53 -9.54
N ARG A 21 4.98 4.24 -10.64
CA ARG A 21 5.18 3.64 -11.97
C ARG A 21 6.38 2.69 -12.07
N ALA A 22 7.45 2.95 -11.31
CA ALA A 22 8.65 2.13 -11.27
C ALA A 22 9.11 1.99 -9.82
N ASN A 23 9.39 0.76 -9.39
CA ASN A 23 9.68 0.43 -8.00
C ASN A 23 10.91 -0.47 -7.94
N TYR A 24 11.82 -0.18 -7.02
CA TYR A 24 12.94 -1.06 -6.72
C TYR A 24 12.47 -2.21 -5.81
N VAL A 25 12.96 -3.42 -6.08
CA VAL A 25 12.65 -4.62 -5.30
C VAL A 25 13.94 -5.39 -5.04
N ARG A 26 14.12 -5.85 -3.80
CA ARG A 26 15.18 -6.79 -3.42
C ARG A 26 14.54 -8.03 -2.81
N LEU A 27 14.91 -9.20 -3.33
CA LEU A 27 14.48 -10.50 -2.82
C LEU A 27 15.70 -11.27 -2.33
N GLU A 28 15.51 -12.03 -1.26
CA GLU A 28 16.55 -12.83 -0.62
C GLU A 28 16.03 -14.25 -0.41
N PRO A 29 16.61 -15.26 -1.08
CA PRO A 29 16.23 -16.66 -0.87
C PRO A 29 16.32 -17.04 0.61
N GLY A 30 15.27 -17.69 1.13
CA GLY A 30 15.20 -18.13 2.53
C GLY A 30 14.75 -17.06 3.53
N HIS A 31 14.70 -15.78 3.16
CA HIS A 31 14.24 -14.70 4.04
C HIS A 31 13.04 -13.94 3.46
N ARG A 32 13.15 -13.45 2.22
CA ARG A 32 12.07 -12.81 1.46
C ARG A 32 12.11 -13.32 0.01
N PRO A 33 11.53 -14.50 -0.26
CA PRO A 33 11.60 -15.12 -1.59
C PRO A 33 10.72 -14.40 -2.62
N ALA A 34 9.69 -13.69 -2.16
CA ALA A 34 8.76 -12.94 -2.99
C ALA A 34 8.12 -11.80 -2.18
N HIS A 35 7.38 -10.94 -2.87
CA HIS A 35 6.40 -10.05 -2.26
C HIS A 35 5.04 -10.31 -2.92
N VAL A 36 3.98 -10.41 -2.13
CA VAL A 36 2.60 -10.60 -2.63
C VAL A 36 1.78 -9.40 -2.18
N PHE A 37 1.58 -8.45 -3.08
CA PHE A 37 0.98 -7.17 -2.73
C PHE A 37 -0.53 -7.12 -2.92
N THR A 38 -1.23 -6.64 -1.90
CA THR A 38 -2.60 -6.13 -2.01
C THR A 38 -2.57 -4.61 -2.08
N VAL A 39 -3.24 -4.02 -3.08
CA VAL A 39 -3.38 -2.55 -3.17
C VAL A 39 -4.36 -2.07 -2.11
N LEU A 40 -3.91 -1.16 -1.25
CA LEU A 40 -4.76 -0.53 -0.26
C LEU A 40 -5.48 0.64 -0.91
N ARG A 41 -6.81 0.65 -0.80
CA ARG A 41 -7.58 1.83 -1.19
C ARG A 41 -7.37 2.88 -0.11
N PRO A 42 -7.06 4.14 -0.46
CA PRO A 42 -7.10 5.21 0.52
C PRO A 42 -8.49 5.21 1.15
N SER A 43 -8.54 5.14 2.48
CA SER A 43 -9.80 5.28 3.20
C SER A 43 -10.42 6.58 2.77
N THR A 44 -11.65 6.52 2.22
CA THR A 44 -12.46 7.71 2.05
C THR A 44 -12.50 8.39 3.42
N PRO A 45 -12.05 9.64 3.57
CA PRO A 45 -12.20 10.32 4.85
C PRO A 45 -13.68 10.24 5.21
N GLU A 46 -14.00 9.78 6.42
CA GLU A 46 -15.36 9.80 6.93
C GLU A 46 -15.83 11.26 6.86
N ILE A 47 -16.59 11.60 5.83
CA ILE A 47 -17.17 12.93 5.66
C ILE A 47 -18.07 13.10 6.86
N GLY A 48 -17.65 13.99 7.77
CA GLY A 48 -18.22 14.17 9.09
C GLY A 48 -19.73 14.09 9.06
N GLY A 49 -20.28 13.06 9.70
CA GLY A 49 -21.68 13.06 10.09
C GLY A 49 -21.87 14.25 11.02
N SER A 50 -22.50 15.31 10.52
CA SER A 50 -22.96 16.42 11.33
C SER A 50 -23.78 15.88 12.51
N PRO A 51 -23.48 16.23 13.78
CA PRO A 51 -24.40 15.97 14.86
C PRO A 51 -25.62 16.87 14.65
N THR A 52 -26.71 16.32 14.15
CA THR A 52 -28.00 17.01 14.16
C THR A 52 -28.48 17.06 15.61
N THR A 53 -28.87 18.27 16.01
CA THR A 53 -29.35 18.71 17.33
C THR A 53 -30.39 17.80 17.96
#